data_AF-A0A8T1NSN9-F1
#
_entry.id   AF-A0A8T1NSN9-F1
#
_cell.length_a   1.000
_cell.length_b   1.000
_cell.length_c   1.000
_cell.angle_alpha   90.00
_cell.angle_beta   90.00
_cell.angle_gamma   90.00
#
_symmetry.space_group_name_H-M   'P 1'
#
loop_
_entity.id
_entity.type
_entity.pdbx_description
1 polymer ?
#
loop_
_entity_poly.entity_id
_entity_poly.type
_entity_poly.pdbx_seq_one_letter_code
_entity_poly.pdbx_strand_id
1 'polypeptide(L)'
;MSYGSCKGGANWGALQELVLYMDCLPLYWVIFNTLFGFSTSFWMALSMRFLLGCFNSLLGTIRAYASEVCREEHRALGLSVVSTSRGIGLIIGPAIGGFFAQPAEKYPEIFAKSSIFGRFPFLLPCLLISIYAAGVFVSCWWLPETLHMHNERVSARFDRCDVLEASSNEISEVENIKDVDRRVAPSKANLLKNWPLMSTIIVYCVFSLQEMAYTEIFSLWAVSNKKYGGLGFSSQDVGIVLAISGLGLLLFQLLLYPPMERVLGPIMVTRLSAVISLPLLSIYPYIAMLSGLALHLVINCASILRNALSVSLVTGLFILQNNAVPQNQRGAANGISMTAMSVFKAFGPAGGGALFSWAQKRQVAAFLPGNQMVFFILNLVQFIGLVLTFKPFLALPPLRSKENVARKT
;
A
#
# COMPACT_ATOMS: atom_id res chain seq x y z
N MET A 1 6.50 -40.87 -19.55
CA MET A 1 7.29 -41.78 -18.70
C MET A 1 8.74 -41.32 -18.84
N SER A 2 9.39 -40.71 -17.85
CA SER A 2 9.63 -41.25 -16.53
C SER A 2 9.57 -40.15 -15.45
N TYR A 3 8.82 -40.44 -14.40
CA TYR A 3 8.90 -39.75 -13.12
C TYR A 3 10.21 -40.16 -12.42
N GLY A 4 11.03 -39.20 -12.03
CA GLY A 4 12.22 -39.41 -11.20
C GLY A 4 12.27 -38.38 -10.08
N SER A 5 11.81 -38.77 -8.90
CA SER A 5 11.84 -37.99 -7.66
C SER A 5 13.22 -37.46 -7.32
N CYS A 6 13.32 -36.15 -7.09
CA CYS A 6 14.25 -35.58 -6.12
C CYS A 6 13.46 -34.71 -5.14
N LYS A 7 13.09 -35.33 -4.01
CA LYS A 7 12.67 -34.64 -2.79
C LYS A 7 13.93 -34.22 -2.04
N GLY A 8 14.17 -32.92 -1.92
CA GLY A 8 15.16 -32.36 -1.00
C GLY A 8 15.54 -30.92 -1.34
N GLY A 9 15.23 -29.97 -0.45
CA GLY A 9 15.82 -28.63 -0.45
C GLY A 9 14.86 -27.47 -0.72
N ALA A 10 14.13 -27.06 0.31
CA ALA A 10 13.15 -25.98 0.34
C ALA A 10 13.62 -24.64 -0.29
N ASN A 11 13.13 -24.31 -1.50
CA ASN A 11 12.81 -22.96 -1.99
C ASN A 11 12.43 -22.91 -3.48
N TRP A 12 12.57 -24.01 -4.22
CA TRP A 12 12.23 -24.11 -5.65
C TRP A 12 10.73 -23.95 -5.96
N GLY A 13 9.84 -24.45 -5.08
CA GLY A 13 8.39 -24.34 -5.27
C GLY A 13 7.87 -22.89 -5.18
N ALA A 14 8.42 -22.08 -4.26
CA ALA A 14 7.93 -20.73 -4.02
C ALA A 14 8.22 -19.75 -5.18
N LEU A 15 9.29 -19.98 -5.94
CA LEU A 15 9.68 -19.12 -7.07
C LEU A 15 8.89 -19.44 -8.34
N GLN A 16 8.67 -20.72 -8.63
CA GLN A 16 7.80 -21.13 -9.72
C GLN A 16 6.35 -20.71 -9.46
N GLU A 17 5.91 -20.80 -8.20
CA GLU A 17 4.64 -20.24 -7.75
C GLU A 17 4.55 -18.73 -7.98
N LEU A 18 5.61 -17.95 -7.73
CA LEU A 18 5.62 -16.49 -7.91
C LEU A 18 5.47 -16.05 -9.37
N VAL A 19 6.13 -16.72 -10.32
CA VAL A 19 6.01 -16.40 -11.76
C VAL A 19 4.62 -16.75 -12.27
N LEU A 20 4.13 -17.95 -11.95
CA LEU A 20 2.75 -18.36 -12.23
C LEU A 20 1.74 -17.38 -11.62
N TYR A 21 2.01 -16.87 -10.41
CA TYR A 21 1.17 -15.86 -9.77
C TYR A 21 1.21 -14.51 -10.51
N MET A 22 2.37 -14.08 -11.02
CA MET A 22 2.48 -12.83 -11.78
C MET A 22 1.77 -12.88 -13.13
N ASP A 23 1.74 -14.04 -13.78
CA ASP A 23 1.02 -14.20 -15.03
C ASP A 23 -0.50 -14.31 -14.81
N CYS A 24 -0.96 -15.05 -13.80
CA CYS A 24 -2.40 -15.25 -13.59
C CYS A 24 -3.11 -14.03 -12.96
N LEU A 25 -2.42 -13.22 -12.14
CA LEU A 25 -3.04 -12.11 -11.42
C LEU A 25 -3.71 -11.05 -12.32
N PRO A 26 -3.05 -10.54 -13.38
CA PRO A 26 -3.68 -9.61 -14.32
C PRO A 26 -4.96 -10.17 -14.96
N LEU A 27 -4.97 -11.47 -15.29
CA LEU A 27 -6.15 -12.13 -15.87
C LEU A 27 -7.32 -12.15 -14.88
N TYR A 28 -7.09 -12.54 -13.63
CA TYR A 28 -8.13 -12.47 -12.58
C TYR A 28 -8.66 -11.04 -12.39
N TRP A 29 -7.75 -10.05 -12.40
CA TRP A 29 -8.12 -8.65 -12.35
C TRP A 29 -9.04 -8.24 -13.50
N VAL A 30 -8.71 -8.61 -14.74
CA VAL A 30 -9.55 -8.34 -15.92
C VAL A 30 -10.95 -8.94 -15.75
N ILE A 31 -11.04 -10.20 -15.31
CA ILE A 31 -12.31 -10.91 -15.17
C ILE A 31 -13.18 -10.26 -14.09
N PHE A 32 -12.68 -10.15 -12.86
CA PHE A 32 -13.47 -9.65 -11.74
C PHE A 32 -13.77 -8.15 -11.84
N ASN A 33 -12.86 -7.34 -12.39
CA ASN A 33 -13.10 -5.91 -12.60
C ASN A 33 -14.17 -5.67 -13.68
N THR A 34 -14.18 -6.47 -14.74
CA THR A 34 -15.22 -6.39 -15.77
C THR A 34 -16.58 -6.84 -15.22
N LEU A 35 -16.61 -7.94 -14.45
CA LEU A 35 -17.83 -8.39 -13.76
C LEU A 35 -18.35 -7.37 -12.76
N PHE A 36 -17.46 -6.65 -12.07
CA PHE A 36 -17.84 -5.53 -11.21
C PHE A 36 -18.53 -4.42 -12.00
N GLY A 37 -18.07 -4.10 -13.21
CA GLY A 37 -18.71 -3.13 -14.12
C GLY A 37 -20.15 -3.51 -14.51
N PHE A 38 -20.45 -4.81 -14.58
CA PHE A 38 -21.79 -5.35 -14.85
C PHE A 38 -22.65 -5.57 -13.59
N SER A 39 -22.17 -5.11 -12.41
CA SER A 39 -22.92 -5.32 -11.18
C SER A 39 -24.23 -4.50 -11.15
N THR A 40 -25.34 -5.19 -10.89
CA THR A 40 -26.69 -4.59 -10.73
C THR A 40 -27.16 -4.59 -9.28
N SER A 41 -26.53 -5.39 -8.43
CA SER A 41 -26.89 -5.58 -7.03
C SER A 41 -25.70 -5.24 -6.13
N PHE A 42 -26.01 -4.65 -4.97
CA PHE A 42 -25.01 -4.35 -3.93
C PHE A 42 -24.20 -5.58 -3.54
N TRP A 43 -24.85 -6.74 -3.36
CA TRP A 43 -24.17 -7.98 -2.97
C TRP A 43 -23.23 -8.50 -4.07
N MET A 44 -23.60 -8.33 -5.34
CA MET A 44 -22.72 -8.68 -6.46
C MET A 44 -21.49 -7.77 -6.49
N ALA A 45 -21.68 -6.45 -6.35
CA ALA A 45 -20.60 -5.48 -6.30
C ALA A 45 -19.63 -5.76 -5.13
N LEU A 46 -20.18 -6.08 -3.95
CA LEU A 46 -19.42 -6.42 -2.76
C LEU A 46 -18.60 -7.71 -2.94
N SER A 47 -19.21 -8.77 -3.47
CA SER A 47 -18.52 -10.04 -3.74
C SER A 47 -17.37 -9.88 -4.75
N MET A 48 -17.58 -9.14 -5.84
CA MET A 48 -16.52 -8.89 -6.83
C MET A 48 -15.38 -8.04 -6.25
N ARG A 49 -15.71 -7.04 -5.43
CA ARG A 49 -14.72 -6.23 -4.69
C ARG A 49 -13.92 -7.06 -3.69
N PHE A 50 -14.58 -7.98 -2.99
CA PHE A 50 -13.93 -8.92 -2.08
C PHE A 50 -12.96 -9.83 -2.82
N LEU A 51 -13.38 -10.43 -3.94
CA LEU A 51 -12.52 -11.29 -4.77
C LEU A 51 -11.32 -10.51 -5.33
N LEU A 52 -11.53 -9.31 -5.89
CA LEU A 52 -10.43 -8.42 -6.30
C LEU A 52 -9.45 -8.13 -5.15
N GLY A 53 -9.97 -7.94 -3.93
CA GLY A 53 -9.17 -7.73 -2.73
C GLY A 53 -8.35 -8.96 -2.32
N CYS A 54 -8.94 -10.16 -2.34
CA CYS A 54 -8.27 -11.42 -2.00
C CYS A 54 -7.05 -11.68 -2.89
N PHE A 55 -7.12 -11.30 -4.16
CA PHE A 55 -6.02 -11.45 -5.13
C PHE A 55 -5.09 -10.23 -5.18
N ASN A 56 -5.22 -9.26 -4.27
CA ASN A 56 -4.45 -7.99 -4.31
C ASN A 56 -3.09 -8.03 -3.59
N SER A 57 -2.28 -9.07 -3.79
CA SER A 57 -0.92 -9.18 -3.21
C SER A 57 0.20 -8.60 -4.10
N LEU A 58 -0.20 -7.94 -5.19
CA LEU A 58 0.65 -7.59 -6.33
C LEU A 58 1.87 -6.70 -5.99
N LEU A 59 1.77 -5.83 -4.99
CA LEU A 59 2.86 -4.90 -4.66
C LEU A 59 4.07 -5.60 -4.02
N GLY A 60 3.84 -6.64 -3.22
CA GLY A 60 4.92 -7.39 -2.57
C GLY A 60 5.69 -8.23 -3.58
N THR A 61 4.96 -8.89 -4.47
CA THR A 61 5.50 -9.77 -5.51
C THR A 61 6.25 -8.98 -6.59
N ILE A 62 5.71 -7.85 -7.07
CA ILE A 62 6.41 -7.01 -8.06
C ILE A 62 7.72 -6.47 -7.47
N ARG A 63 7.74 -6.06 -6.19
CA ARG A 63 8.97 -5.61 -5.54
C ARG A 63 10.00 -6.72 -5.39
N ALA A 64 9.56 -7.94 -5.06
CA ALA A 64 10.44 -9.11 -4.99
C ALA A 64 11.05 -9.41 -6.38
N TYR A 65 10.19 -9.54 -7.40
CA TYR A 65 10.58 -9.79 -8.78
C TYR A 65 11.55 -8.72 -9.32
N ALA A 66 11.23 -7.44 -9.17
CA ALA A 66 12.10 -6.34 -9.60
C ALA A 66 13.47 -6.39 -8.89
N SER A 67 13.50 -6.86 -7.65
CA SER A 67 14.74 -6.96 -6.89
C SER A 67 15.62 -8.15 -7.27
N GLU A 68 15.04 -9.15 -7.93
CA GLU A 68 15.71 -10.37 -8.41
C GLU A 68 16.22 -10.20 -9.84
N VAL A 69 15.43 -9.57 -10.73
CA VAL A 69 15.82 -9.26 -12.11
C VAL A 69 16.92 -8.21 -12.17
N CYS A 70 16.87 -7.20 -11.30
CA CYS A 70 17.90 -6.17 -11.28
C CYS A 70 19.21 -6.69 -10.66
N ARG A 71 20.33 -6.42 -11.33
CA ARG A 71 21.68 -6.56 -10.73
C ARG A 71 21.79 -5.72 -9.46
N GLU A 72 22.66 -6.12 -8.53
CA GLU A 72 22.80 -5.44 -7.23
C GLU A 72 23.07 -3.94 -7.35
N GLU A 73 23.87 -3.54 -8.34
CA GLU A 73 24.17 -2.15 -8.72
C GLU A 73 22.93 -1.33 -9.12
N HIS A 74 21.91 -1.96 -9.72
CA HIS A 74 20.70 -1.31 -10.22
C HIS A 74 19.44 -1.67 -9.41
N ARG A 75 19.57 -2.42 -8.32
CA ARG A 75 18.45 -2.87 -7.50
C ARG A 75 17.64 -1.71 -6.93
N ALA A 76 18.32 -0.64 -6.51
CA ALA A 76 17.67 0.58 -6.04
C ALA A 76 16.85 1.26 -7.15
N LEU A 77 17.37 1.29 -8.37
CA LEU A 77 16.68 1.83 -9.54
C LEU A 77 15.43 1.00 -9.87
N GLY A 78 15.52 -0.33 -9.90
CA GLY A 78 14.37 -1.21 -10.11
C GLY A 78 13.26 -1.01 -9.07
N LEU A 79 13.62 -0.92 -7.79
CA LEU A 79 12.67 -0.66 -6.71
C LEU A 79 12.05 0.75 -6.78
N SER A 80 12.80 1.73 -7.30
CA SER A 80 12.30 3.08 -7.55
C SER A 80 11.26 3.10 -8.66
N VAL A 81 11.47 2.35 -9.76
CA VAL A 81 10.50 2.23 -10.86
C VAL A 81 9.16 1.66 -10.37
N VAL A 82 9.20 0.64 -9.52
CA VAL A 82 7.98 0.06 -8.90
C VAL A 82 7.24 1.07 -8.01
N SER A 83 7.98 1.98 -7.36
CA SER A 83 7.37 3.01 -6.52
C SER A 83 6.80 4.16 -7.35
N THR A 84 7.48 4.53 -8.43
CA THR A 84 7.01 5.54 -9.40
C THR A 84 5.76 5.06 -10.14
N SER A 85 5.69 3.78 -10.54
CA SER A 85 4.51 3.23 -11.22
C SER A 85 3.26 3.29 -10.35
N ARG A 86 3.39 3.03 -9.04
CA ARG A 86 2.30 3.26 -8.08
C ARG A 86 1.85 4.72 -8.07
N GLY A 87 2.79 5.66 -8.08
CA GLY A 87 2.47 7.10 -8.12
C GLY A 87 1.70 7.48 -9.38
N ILE A 88 2.09 6.97 -10.54
CA ILE A 88 1.36 7.14 -11.81
C ILE A 88 -0.06 6.58 -11.70
N GLY A 89 -0.23 5.39 -11.10
CA GLY A 89 -1.55 4.78 -10.87
C GLY A 89 -2.46 5.63 -9.99
N LEU A 90 -1.91 6.36 -9.01
CA LEU A 90 -2.67 7.28 -8.16
C LEU A 90 -3.11 8.56 -8.89
N ILE A 91 -2.51 8.89 -10.03
CA ILE A 91 -2.91 10.00 -10.90
C ILE A 91 -3.97 9.53 -11.89
N ILE A 92 -3.64 8.47 -12.64
CA ILE A 92 -4.47 7.96 -13.74
C ILE A 92 -5.76 7.32 -13.21
N GLY A 93 -5.70 6.58 -12.10
CA GLY A 93 -6.84 5.84 -11.55
C GLY A 93 -8.04 6.74 -11.22
N PRO A 94 -7.88 7.77 -10.35
CA PRO A 94 -8.95 8.71 -10.05
C PRO A 94 -9.42 9.51 -11.26
N ALA A 95 -8.51 9.83 -12.21
CA ALA A 95 -8.90 10.49 -13.45
C ALA A 95 -9.84 9.60 -14.29
N ILE A 96 -9.48 8.33 -14.54
CA ILE A 96 -10.34 7.40 -15.27
C ILE A 96 -11.67 7.20 -14.53
N GLY A 97 -11.63 6.97 -13.22
CA GLY A 97 -12.83 6.79 -12.41
C GLY A 97 -13.75 8.01 -12.39
N GLY A 98 -13.19 9.22 -12.30
CA GLY A 98 -13.95 10.46 -12.24
C GLY A 98 -14.53 10.90 -13.58
N PHE A 99 -13.74 10.87 -14.66
CA PHE A 99 -14.19 11.32 -15.98
C PHE A 99 -15.17 10.35 -16.64
N PHE A 100 -14.93 9.04 -16.54
CA PHE A 100 -15.71 8.05 -17.27
C PHE A 100 -16.85 7.41 -16.47
N ALA A 101 -16.99 7.68 -15.16
CA ALA A 101 -18.18 7.25 -14.40
C ALA A 101 -19.44 7.98 -14.89
N GLN A 102 -20.55 7.25 -15.00
CA GLN A 102 -21.86 7.74 -15.48
C GLN A 102 -21.80 8.39 -16.88
N PRO A 103 -21.30 7.67 -17.91
CA PRO A 103 -21.08 8.24 -19.24
C PRO A 103 -22.38 8.70 -19.92
N ALA A 104 -23.50 8.01 -19.71
CA ALA A 104 -24.80 8.38 -20.28
C ALA A 104 -25.42 9.66 -19.67
N GLU A 105 -24.97 10.07 -18.47
CA GLU A 105 -25.39 11.33 -17.86
C GLU A 105 -24.47 12.49 -18.26
N LYS A 106 -23.16 12.23 -18.34
CA LYS A 106 -22.14 13.26 -18.64
C LYS A 106 -21.97 13.56 -20.13
N TYR A 107 -22.08 12.55 -20.98
CA TYR A 107 -21.87 12.65 -22.43
C TYR A 107 -23.10 12.13 -23.19
N PRO A 108 -24.27 12.76 -23.03
CA PRO A 108 -25.53 12.27 -23.59
C PRO A 108 -25.54 12.27 -25.13
N GLU A 109 -24.70 13.08 -25.78
CA GLU A 109 -24.55 13.13 -27.24
C GLU A 109 -23.86 11.87 -27.79
N ILE A 110 -22.98 11.23 -27.00
CA ILE A 110 -22.19 10.07 -27.40
C ILE A 110 -22.82 8.78 -26.85
N PHE A 111 -23.36 8.83 -25.63
CA PHE A 111 -23.93 7.69 -24.94
C PHE A 111 -25.41 7.93 -24.63
N ALA A 112 -26.29 7.29 -25.41
CA ALA A 112 -27.72 7.32 -25.14
C ALA A 112 -28.05 6.68 -23.78
N LYS A 113 -29.05 7.21 -23.06
CA LYS A 113 -29.54 6.64 -21.79
C LYS A 113 -30.10 5.22 -21.93
N SER A 114 -30.58 4.86 -23.13
CA SER A 114 -31.04 3.50 -23.46
C SER A 114 -29.90 2.50 -23.74
N SER A 115 -28.67 2.97 -23.84
CA SER A 115 -27.51 2.11 -24.10
C SER A 115 -27.13 1.27 -22.88
N ILE A 116 -26.27 0.26 -23.10
CA ILE A 116 -25.68 -0.56 -22.03
C ILE A 116 -25.00 0.32 -20.96
N PHE A 117 -24.41 1.45 -21.34
CA PHE A 117 -23.74 2.37 -20.43
C PHE A 117 -24.71 3.24 -19.61
N GLY A 118 -25.96 3.37 -20.04
CA GLY A 118 -27.04 3.93 -19.21
C GLY A 118 -27.53 2.92 -18.17
N ARG A 119 -27.57 1.63 -18.51
CA ARG A 119 -27.91 0.55 -17.57
C ARG A 119 -26.80 0.28 -16.56
N PHE A 120 -25.54 0.40 -16.97
CA PHE A 120 -24.35 0.12 -16.17
C PHE A 120 -23.43 1.35 -16.09
N PRO A 121 -23.65 2.27 -15.13
CA PRO A 121 -22.97 3.57 -15.09
C PRO A 121 -21.46 3.47 -14.82
N PHE A 122 -20.98 2.36 -14.25
CA PHE A 122 -19.57 2.14 -13.95
C PHE A 122 -18.86 1.18 -14.91
N LEU A 123 -19.55 0.69 -15.96
CA LEU A 123 -18.97 -0.27 -16.90
C LEU A 123 -17.81 0.33 -17.69
N LEU A 124 -17.95 1.56 -18.19
CA LEU A 124 -16.92 2.22 -19.01
C LEU A 124 -15.55 2.36 -18.30
N PRO A 125 -15.45 2.93 -17.08
CA PRO A 125 -14.17 3.01 -16.39
C PRO A 125 -13.61 1.62 -16.06
N CYS A 126 -14.47 0.63 -15.77
CA CYS A 126 -14.02 -0.74 -15.54
C CYS A 126 -13.43 -1.35 -16.83
N LEU A 127 -14.06 -1.16 -17.98
CA LEU A 127 -13.53 -1.66 -19.27
C LEU A 127 -12.19 -1.03 -19.63
N LEU A 128 -12.01 0.28 -19.42
CA LEU A 128 -10.73 0.95 -19.67
C LEU A 128 -9.60 0.36 -18.81
N ILE A 129 -9.85 0.13 -17.52
CA ILE A 129 -8.88 -0.49 -16.61
C ILE A 129 -8.63 -1.96 -17.02
N SER A 130 -9.67 -2.69 -17.41
CA SER A 130 -9.54 -4.08 -17.87
C SER A 130 -8.74 -4.19 -19.17
N ILE A 131 -8.91 -3.28 -20.13
CA ILE A 131 -8.11 -3.23 -21.37
C ILE A 131 -6.65 -2.97 -21.04
N TYR A 132 -6.37 -2.02 -20.15
CA TYR A 132 -5.01 -1.75 -19.67
C TYR A 132 -4.40 -3.00 -18.99
N ALA A 133 -5.14 -3.65 -18.09
CA ALA A 133 -4.69 -4.86 -17.41
C ALA A 133 -4.48 -6.05 -18.38
N ALA A 134 -5.30 -6.17 -19.43
CA ALA A 134 -5.10 -7.16 -20.48
C ALA A 134 -3.82 -6.88 -21.30
N GLY A 135 -3.52 -5.61 -21.58
CA GLY A 135 -2.25 -5.22 -22.20
C GLY A 135 -1.05 -5.58 -21.33
N VAL A 136 -1.15 -5.38 -20.01
CA VAL A 136 -0.13 -5.81 -19.04
C VAL A 136 -0.01 -7.34 -19.02
N PHE A 137 -1.13 -8.06 -19.01
CA PHE A 137 -1.14 -9.53 -19.07
C PHE A 137 -0.41 -10.06 -20.32
N VAL A 138 -0.68 -9.48 -21.48
CA VAL A 138 0.01 -9.83 -22.72
C VAL A 138 1.50 -9.49 -22.61
N SER A 139 1.84 -8.33 -22.05
CA SER A 139 3.23 -7.92 -21.81
C SER A 139 3.98 -8.88 -20.87
N CYS A 140 3.29 -9.58 -19.97
CA CYS A 140 3.89 -10.56 -19.06
C CYS A 140 4.63 -11.69 -19.78
N TRP A 141 4.18 -12.09 -20.98
CA TRP A 141 4.83 -13.13 -21.78
C TRP A 141 6.24 -12.76 -22.28
N TRP A 142 6.58 -11.48 -22.31
CA TRP A 142 7.93 -11.01 -22.65
C TRP A 142 8.85 -10.89 -21.45
N LEU A 143 8.35 -11.09 -20.22
CA LEU A 143 9.21 -11.01 -19.05
C LEU A 143 10.13 -12.24 -18.98
N PRO A 144 11.44 -12.05 -18.72
CA PRO A 144 12.38 -13.14 -18.60
C PRO A 144 12.03 -13.99 -17.37
N GLU A 145 11.96 -15.30 -17.58
CA GLU A 145 11.76 -16.28 -16.51
C GLU A 145 13.00 -16.29 -15.61
N THR A 146 12.84 -15.94 -14.33
CA THR A 146 13.97 -15.74 -13.39
C THR A 146 14.59 -17.05 -12.87
N LEU A 147 14.11 -18.21 -13.34
CA LEU A 147 14.48 -19.55 -12.86
C LEU A 147 16.00 -19.82 -12.89
N HIS A 148 16.74 -19.27 -13.85
CA HIS A 148 18.14 -19.64 -14.09
C HIS A 148 19.19 -18.86 -13.27
N MET A 149 18.85 -17.70 -12.68
CA MET A 149 19.86 -16.87 -11.99
C MET A 149 20.19 -17.30 -10.55
N HIS A 150 19.32 -18.09 -9.90
CA HIS A 150 19.58 -18.54 -8.53
C HIS A 150 20.60 -19.68 -8.49
N ASN A 151 20.60 -20.55 -9.51
CA ASN A 151 21.51 -21.68 -9.60
C ASN A 151 22.98 -21.22 -9.72
N GLU A 152 23.25 -20.17 -10.49
CA GLU A 152 24.60 -19.60 -10.62
C GLU A 152 25.09 -18.92 -9.34
N ARG A 153 24.23 -18.22 -8.60
CA ARG A 153 24.63 -17.55 -7.34
C ARG A 153 24.86 -18.52 -6.19
N VAL A 154 24.14 -19.65 -6.17
CA VAL A 154 24.37 -20.74 -5.20
C VAL A 154 25.62 -21.53 -5.58
N SER A 155 25.79 -21.86 -6.87
CA SER A 155 26.99 -22.49 -7.43
C SER A 155 28.26 -21.68 -7.13
N ALA A 156 28.24 -20.37 -7.43
CA ALA A 156 29.38 -19.47 -7.17
C ALA A 156 29.66 -19.22 -5.68
N ARG A 157 28.70 -19.47 -4.78
CA ARG A 157 28.93 -19.45 -3.32
C ARG A 157 29.55 -20.75 -2.81
N PHE A 158 29.16 -21.88 -3.41
CA PHE A 158 29.74 -23.19 -3.13
C PHE A 158 31.20 -23.24 -3.60
N ASP A 159 31.47 -22.85 -4.85
CA ASP A 159 32.83 -22.80 -5.40
C ASP A 159 33.78 -21.91 -4.57
N ARG A 160 33.27 -20.82 -3.97
CA ARG A 160 34.08 -19.91 -3.17
C ARG A 160 34.37 -20.43 -1.76
N CYS A 161 33.51 -21.30 -1.22
CA CYS A 161 33.77 -22.01 0.04
C CYS A 161 34.73 -23.18 -0.18
N ASP A 162 34.58 -23.94 -1.27
CA ASP A 162 35.42 -25.10 -1.57
C ASP A 162 36.90 -24.71 -1.80
N VAL A 163 37.15 -23.54 -2.39
CA VAL A 163 38.52 -23.00 -2.56
C VAL A 163 39.15 -22.54 -1.23
N LEU A 164 38.33 -22.13 -0.25
CA LEU A 164 38.80 -21.74 1.09
C LEU A 164 39.00 -22.96 2.01
N GLU A 165 38.24 -24.04 1.82
CA GLU A 165 38.40 -25.29 2.58
C GLU A 165 39.58 -26.13 2.04
N ALA A 166 39.89 -26.08 0.74
CA ALA A 166 41.03 -26.77 0.14
C ALA A 166 42.41 -26.26 0.61
N SER A 167 42.48 -25.14 1.32
CA SER A 167 43.73 -24.58 1.83
C SER A 167 44.00 -24.88 3.31
N SER A 168 43.16 -25.68 3.99
CA SER A 168 43.22 -25.79 5.45
C SER A 168 43.15 -27.18 6.10
N ASN A 169 43.23 -28.31 5.40
CA ASN A 169 43.29 -29.62 6.09
C ASN A 169 44.17 -30.67 5.37
N GLU A 170 45.41 -30.82 5.85
CA GLU A 170 46.05 -32.14 5.96
C GLU A 170 45.89 -32.61 7.43
N ILE A 171 45.75 -33.95 7.57
CA ILE A 171 45.67 -34.76 8.80
C ILE A 171 44.25 -35.16 9.25
N SER A 172 43.83 -36.34 8.74
CA SER A 172 43.24 -37.53 9.40
C SER A 172 42.77 -37.41 10.88
N GLU A 173 41.74 -38.08 11.39
CA GLU A 173 41.04 -39.32 11.02
C GLU A 173 39.73 -39.41 11.83
N VAL A 174 38.71 -40.01 11.21
CA VAL A 174 37.52 -40.74 11.72
C VAL A 174 37.26 -40.78 13.24
N GLU A 175 36.22 -40.07 13.72
CA GLU A 175 35.10 -40.63 14.53
C GLU A 175 34.08 -39.54 14.92
N ASN A 176 32.79 -39.92 14.98
CA ASN A 176 31.57 -39.13 15.27
C ASN A 176 30.79 -38.52 14.09
N ILE A 177 30.40 -39.40 13.17
CA ILE A 177 29.21 -39.22 12.33
C ILE A 177 27.97 -39.31 13.22
N LYS A 178 27.60 -38.20 13.89
CA LYS A 178 26.24 -37.95 14.43
C LYS A 178 25.97 -36.52 14.95
N ASP A 179 26.96 -35.62 14.99
CA ASP A 179 26.77 -34.28 15.59
C ASP A 179 26.89 -33.07 14.63
N VAL A 180 27.05 -33.29 13.31
CA VAL A 180 27.24 -32.17 12.36
C VAL A 180 25.93 -31.60 11.80
N ASP A 181 24.81 -32.34 11.86
CA ASP A 181 23.54 -31.90 11.25
C ASP A 181 22.70 -30.94 12.11
N ARG A 182 23.27 -30.42 13.23
CA ARG A 182 22.58 -29.49 14.15
C ARG A 182 23.02 -28.04 14.09
N ARG A 183 23.92 -27.67 13.17
CA ARG A 183 24.42 -26.28 13.08
C ARG A 183 24.16 -25.67 11.71
N VAL A 184 22.91 -25.29 11.42
CA VAL A 184 22.45 -23.99 10.85
C VAL A 184 20.94 -24.13 10.60
N ALA A 185 20.14 -24.17 11.67
CA ALA A 185 18.76 -23.73 11.60
C ALA A 185 18.68 -22.51 12.51
N PRO A 186 18.64 -21.26 12.00
CA PRO A 186 18.40 -20.13 12.87
C PRO A 186 17.01 -20.34 13.48
N SER A 187 16.96 -20.58 14.79
CA SER A 187 15.72 -20.65 15.55
C SER A 187 14.83 -19.51 15.09
N LYS A 188 13.70 -19.84 14.43
CA LYS A 188 12.74 -18.85 13.93
C LYS A 188 12.14 -18.17 15.15
N ALA A 189 12.80 -17.12 15.65
CA ALA A 189 12.29 -16.32 16.74
C ALA A 189 10.85 -15.92 16.41
N ASN A 190 9.91 -16.22 17.31
CA ASN A 190 8.50 -15.95 17.09
C ASN A 190 8.28 -14.44 16.89
N LEU A 191 8.05 -14.04 15.64
CA LEU A 191 7.84 -12.63 15.27
C LEU A 191 6.70 -11.97 16.05
N LEU A 192 5.66 -12.74 16.35
CA LEU A 192 4.51 -12.27 17.14
C LEU A 192 4.87 -11.95 18.60
N LYS A 193 5.96 -12.51 19.13
CA LYS A 193 6.46 -12.17 20.47
C LYS A 193 7.39 -10.96 20.46
N ASN A 194 7.82 -10.48 19.29
CA ASN A 194 8.66 -9.28 19.17
C ASN A 194 7.81 -8.03 19.40
N TRP A 195 7.80 -7.53 20.64
CA TRP A 195 6.99 -6.37 21.03
C TRP A 195 7.28 -5.08 20.22
N PRO A 196 8.54 -4.69 19.94
CA PRO A 196 8.85 -3.61 19.00
C PRO A 196 8.17 -3.73 17.63
N LEU A 197 8.13 -4.95 17.06
CA LEU A 197 7.45 -5.20 15.80
C LEU A 197 5.93 -5.05 15.97
N MET A 198 5.35 -5.76 16.95
CA MET A 198 3.90 -5.80 17.14
C MET A 198 3.29 -4.45 17.50
N SER A 199 3.95 -3.68 18.38
CA SER A 199 3.52 -2.31 18.70
C SER A 199 3.52 -1.42 17.46
N THR A 200 4.54 -1.52 16.60
CA THR A 200 4.59 -0.76 15.35
C THR A 200 3.49 -1.20 14.36
N ILE A 201 3.17 -2.51 14.30
CA ILE A 201 2.06 -3.03 13.48
C ILE A 201 0.72 -2.49 13.96
N ILE A 202 0.47 -2.45 15.28
CA ILE A 202 -0.79 -1.92 15.83
C ILE A 202 -0.97 -0.45 15.47
N VAL A 203 0.08 0.37 15.66
CA VAL A 203 0.05 1.79 15.26
C VAL A 203 -0.22 1.94 13.76
N TYR A 204 0.43 1.10 12.96
CA TYR A 204 0.23 1.07 11.51
C TYR A 204 -1.21 0.73 11.10
N CYS A 205 -1.83 -0.23 11.78
CA CYS A 205 -3.24 -0.58 11.58
C CYS A 205 -4.18 0.58 11.92
N VAL A 206 -3.95 1.29 13.04
CA VAL A 206 -4.77 2.44 13.46
C VAL A 206 -4.70 3.57 12.43
N PHE A 207 -3.50 3.96 11.98
CA PHE A 207 -3.36 5.00 10.96
C PHE A 207 -3.89 4.55 9.59
N SER A 208 -3.79 3.26 9.26
CA SER A 208 -4.31 2.73 7.99
C SER A 208 -5.84 2.70 7.95
N LEU A 209 -6.48 2.34 9.07
CA LEU A 209 -7.94 2.45 9.25
C LEU A 209 -8.39 3.90 9.07
N GLN A 210 -7.70 4.83 9.73
CA GLN A 210 -7.94 6.27 9.66
C GLN A 210 -7.77 6.83 8.24
N GLU A 211 -6.72 6.43 7.52
CA GLU A 211 -6.49 6.81 6.12
C GLU A 211 -7.64 6.35 5.21
N MET A 212 -8.08 5.10 5.39
CA MET A 212 -9.14 4.54 4.56
C MET A 212 -10.50 5.18 4.88
N ALA A 213 -10.81 5.39 6.17
CA ALA A 213 -12.01 6.11 6.59
C ALA A 213 -12.02 7.54 6.05
N TYR A 214 -10.90 8.26 6.14
CA TYR A 214 -10.77 9.60 5.56
C TYR A 214 -11.02 9.60 4.04
N THR A 215 -10.45 8.65 3.30
CA THR A 215 -10.61 8.59 1.83
C THR A 215 -12.08 8.39 1.41
N GLU A 216 -12.78 7.51 2.12
CA GLU A 216 -14.22 7.29 1.93
C GLU A 216 -15.02 8.55 2.28
N ILE A 217 -14.81 9.09 3.49
CA ILE A 217 -15.51 10.27 3.99
C ILE A 217 -15.28 11.47 3.08
N PHE A 218 -14.04 11.69 2.63
CA PHE A 218 -13.70 12.79 1.73
C PHE A 218 -14.51 12.70 0.43
N SER A 219 -14.60 11.51 -0.15
CA SER A 219 -15.36 11.29 -1.39
C SER A 219 -16.86 11.53 -1.20
N LEU A 220 -17.44 11.02 -0.11
CA LEU A 220 -18.85 11.23 0.22
C LEU A 220 -19.16 12.71 0.55
N TRP A 221 -18.29 13.35 1.33
CA TRP A 221 -18.42 14.74 1.74
C TRP A 221 -18.28 15.70 0.55
N ALA A 222 -17.29 15.47 -0.33
CA ALA A 222 -17.08 16.30 -1.51
C ALA A 222 -18.30 16.26 -2.45
N VAL A 223 -18.88 15.08 -2.69
CA VAL A 223 -20.07 14.94 -3.56
C VAL A 223 -21.34 15.45 -2.90
N SER A 224 -21.43 15.41 -1.56
CA SER A 224 -22.64 15.84 -0.86
C SER A 224 -22.99 17.32 -1.11
N ASN A 225 -24.29 17.63 -1.14
CA ASN A 225 -24.78 18.97 -1.45
C ASN A 225 -24.35 19.99 -0.37
N LYS A 226 -24.09 21.23 -0.79
CA LYS A 226 -23.77 22.36 0.09
C LYS A 226 -24.79 22.58 1.21
N LYS A 227 -26.07 22.24 1.00
CA LYS A 227 -27.10 22.26 2.04
C LYS A 227 -26.75 21.43 3.29
N TYR A 228 -26.00 20.34 3.11
CA TYR A 228 -25.55 19.46 4.19
C TYR A 228 -24.08 19.72 4.57
N GLY A 229 -23.53 20.88 4.19
CA GLY A 229 -22.15 21.29 4.43
C GLY A 229 -21.11 20.59 3.54
N GLY A 230 -21.53 19.92 2.46
CA GLY A 230 -20.64 19.33 1.46
C GLY A 230 -20.15 20.33 0.43
N LEU A 231 -19.36 19.86 -0.55
CA LEU A 231 -18.83 20.74 -1.61
C LEU A 231 -19.76 20.83 -2.83
N GLY A 232 -20.64 19.85 -3.02
CA GLY A 232 -21.48 19.71 -4.21
C GLY A 232 -20.69 19.39 -5.47
N PHE A 233 -19.54 18.72 -5.32
CA PHE A 233 -18.67 18.35 -6.43
C PHE A 233 -19.25 17.22 -7.26
N SER A 234 -19.03 17.27 -8.56
CA SER A 234 -19.28 16.12 -9.43
C SER A 234 -18.22 15.05 -9.21
N SER A 235 -18.47 13.83 -9.69
CA SER A 235 -17.46 12.75 -9.69
C SER A 235 -16.22 13.11 -10.53
N GLN A 236 -16.36 14.00 -11.52
CA GLN A 236 -15.23 14.56 -12.27
C GLN A 236 -14.36 15.46 -11.38
N ASP A 237 -14.97 16.40 -10.66
CA ASP A 237 -14.24 17.33 -9.78
C ASP A 237 -13.46 16.58 -8.69
N VAL A 238 -14.07 15.56 -8.09
CA VAL A 238 -13.39 14.70 -7.11
C VAL A 238 -12.23 13.95 -7.77
N GLY A 239 -12.43 13.40 -8.97
CA GLY A 239 -11.38 12.75 -9.76
C GLY A 239 -10.19 13.68 -10.06
N ILE A 240 -10.47 14.95 -10.42
CA ILE A 240 -9.45 15.98 -10.66
C ILE A 240 -8.66 16.27 -9.39
N VAL A 241 -9.34 16.51 -8.25
CA VAL A 241 -8.67 16.79 -6.98
C VAL A 241 -7.77 15.63 -6.56
N LEU A 242 -8.25 14.39 -6.69
CA LEU A 242 -7.47 13.20 -6.37
C LEU A 242 -6.28 13.01 -7.32
N ALA A 243 -6.44 13.28 -8.63
CA ALA A 243 -5.36 13.19 -9.61
C ALA A 243 -4.26 14.25 -9.37
N ILE A 244 -4.64 15.51 -9.10
CA ILE A 244 -3.72 16.59 -8.71
C ILE A 244 -2.97 16.21 -7.43
N SER A 245 -3.70 15.65 -6.46
CA SER A 245 -3.10 15.19 -5.21
C SER A 245 -2.16 14.01 -5.40
N GLY A 246 -2.44 13.11 -6.36
CA GLY A 246 -1.55 12.03 -6.76
C GLY A 246 -0.24 12.54 -7.36
N LEU A 247 -0.29 13.60 -8.17
CA LEU A 247 0.90 14.24 -8.71
C LEU A 247 1.72 14.92 -7.61
N GLY A 248 1.08 15.68 -6.73
CA GLY A 248 1.72 16.31 -5.58
C GLY A 248 2.38 15.28 -4.65
N LEU A 249 1.72 14.15 -4.42
CA LEU A 249 2.25 13.02 -3.67
C LEU A 249 3.50 12.42 -4.33
N LEU A 250 3.48 12.20 -5.65
CA LEU A 250 4.63 11.68 -6.39
C LEU A 250 5.85 12.62 -6.24
N LEU A 251 5.65 13.93 -6.42
CA LEU A 251 6.71 14.93 -6.25
C LEU A 251 7.23 14.97 -4.81
N PHE A 252 6.34 14.92 -3.83
CA PHE A 252 6.73 14.87 -2.42
C PHE A 252 7.56 13.63 -2.09
N GLN A 253 7.15 12.44 -2.56
CA GLN A 253 7.84 11.19 -2.30
C GLN A 253 9.24 11.15 -2.93
N LEU A 254 9.41 11.75 -4.11
CA LEU A 254 10.70 11.77 -4.82
C LEU A 254 11.65 12.84 -4.28
N LEU A 255 11.15 14.04 -3.97
CA LEU A 255 11.98 15.21 -3.70
C LEU A 255 12.10 15.55 -2.20
N LEU A 256 11.00 15.45 -1.45
CA LEU A 256 10.91 15.98 -0.08
C LEU A 256 11.03 14.91 0.99
N TYR A 257 10.45 13.72 0.78
CA TYR A 257 10.47 12.66 1.79
C TYR A 257 11.90 12.16 2.12
N PRO A 258 12.78 11.84 1.15
CA PRO A 258 14.13 11.35 1.45
C PRO A 258 15.00 12.31 2.30
N PRO A 259 15.09 13.63 2.00
CA PRO A 259 15.85 14.53 2.85
C PRO A 259 15.21 14.70 4.23
N MET A 260 13.87 14.76 4.32
CA MET A 260 13.18 14.85 5.61
C MET A 260 13.49 13.65 6.50
N GLU A 261 13.43 12.44 5.96
CA GLU A 261 13.74 11.21 6.70
C GLU A 261 15.20 11.17 7.16
N ARG A 262 16.14 11.59 6.29
CA ARG A 262 17.57 11.60 6.62
C ARG A 262 17.90 12.54 7.79
N VAL A 263 17.22 13.69 7.86
CA VAL A 263 17.47 14.72 8.89
C VAL A 263 16.74 14.40 10.20
N LEU A 264 15.45 14.06 10.14
CA LEU A 264 14.59 13.93 11.32
C LEU A 264 14.48 12.49 11.84
N GLY A 265 14.77 11.51 10.98
CA GLY A 265 14.55 10.09 11.26
C GLY A 265 13.08 9.67 11.13
N PRO A 266 12.80 8.36 10.97
CA PRO A 266 11.48 7.85 10.64
C PRO A 266 10.43 8.14 11.73
N ILE A 267 10.81 8.05 13.02
CA ILE A 267 9.86 8.26 14.11
C ILE A 267 9.41 9.72 14.25
N MET A 268 10.33 10.67 14.05
CA MET A 268 10.00 12.09 14.16
C MET A 268 9.17 12.54 12.97
N VAL A 269 9.48 12.05 11.76
CA VAL A 269 8.65 12.26 10.57
C VAL A 269 7.23 11.73 10.82
N THR A 270 7.07 10.49 11.28
CA THR A 270 5.75 9.93 11.63
C THR A 270 5.02 10.82 12.65
N ARG A 271 5.66 11.22 13.74
CA ARG A 271 5.02 12.07 14.77
C ARG A 271 4.62 13.45 14.25
N LEU A 272 5.52 14.15 13.56
CA LEU A 272 5.24 15.45 12.96
C LEU A 272 4.11 15.36 11.94
N SER A 273 4.13 14.33 11.08
CA SER A 273 3.05 14.13 10.11
C SER A 273 1.70 13.88 10.78
N ALA A 274 1.66 13.14 11.88
CA ALA A 274 0.44 12.96 12.67
C ALA A 274 -0.02 14.26 13.34
N VAL A 275 0.90 15.03 13.93
CA VAL A 275 0.58 16.31 14.59
C VAL A 275 0.04 17.31 13.59
N ILE A 276 0.67 17.48 12.43
CA ILE A 276 0.24 18.43 11.39
C ILE A 276 -1.09 17.99 10.74
N SER A 277 -1.35 16.67 10.70
CA SER A 277 -2.62 16.16 10.18
C SER A 277 -3.84 16.56 11.01
N LEU A 278 -3.69 16.78 12.32
CA LEU A 278 -4.80 17.14 13.22
C LEU A 278 -5.42 18.52 12.93
N PRO A 279 -4.66 19.63 12.91
CA PRO A 279 -5.22 20.92 12.53
C PRO A 279 -5.68 20.92 11.08
N LEU A 280 -4.98 20.21 10.19
CA LEU A 280 -5.38 20.09 8.80
C LEU A 280 -6.80 19.49 8.67
N LEU A 281 -7.08 18.34 9.30
CA LEU A 281 -8.41 17.73 9.30
C LEU A 281 -9.46 18.61 9.98
N SER A 282 -9.08 19.37 11.01
CA SER A 282 -9.97 20.31 11.70
C SER A 282 -10.41 21.48 10.80
N ILE A 283 -9.63 21.81 9.76
CA ILE A 283 -9.94 22.89 8.82
C ILE A 283 -10.95 22.45 7.74
N TYR A 284 -11.05 21.15 7.40
CA TYR A 284 -11.90 20.66 6.30
C TYR A 284 -13.37 21.11 6.34
N PRO A 285 -14.07 21.09 7.50
CA PRO A 285 -15.45 21.61 7.57
C PRO A 285 -15.58 23.07 7.14
N TYR A 286 -14.56 23.89 7.38
CA TYR A 286 -14.56 25.31 7.02
C TYR A 286 -14.23 25.54 5.54
N ILE A 287 -13.53 24.61 4.88
CA ILE A 287 -13.30 24.66 3.44
C ILE A 287 -14.65 24.64 2.69
N ALA A 288 -15.66 23.93 3.22
CA ALA A 288 -17.01 23.91 2.65
C ALA A 288 -17.72 25.27 2.64
N MET A 289 -17.26 26.24 3.44
CA MET A 289 -17.80 27.60 3.45
C MET A 289 -17.24 28.48 2.32
N LEU A 290 -16.18 28.04 1.64
CA LEU A 290 -15.60 28.73 0.50
C LEU A 290 -16.39 28.44 -0.78
N SER A 291 -16.26 29.33 -1.76
CA SER A 291 -16.87 29.18 -3.08
C SER A 291 -15.95 29.63 -4.21
N GLY A 292 -16.20 29.11 -5.41
CA GLY A 292 -15.46 29.50 -6.61
C GLY A 292 -13.99 29.07 -6.57
N LEU A 293 -13.12 29.91 -7.12
CA LEU A 293 -11.69 29.61 -7.29
C LEU A 293 -10.97 29.35 -5.97
N ALA A 294 -11.30 30.09 -4.91
CA ALA A 294 -10.70 29.91 -3.59
C ALA A 294 -10.96 28.50 -3.02
N LEU A 295 -12.17 27.96 -3.21
CA LEU A 295 -12.50 26.59 -2.81
C LEU A 295 -11.60 25.57 -3.52
N HIS A 296 -11.49 25.68 -4.85
CA HIS A 296 -10.68 24.75 -5.64
C HIS A 296 -9.19 24.84 -5.29
N LEU A 297 -8.64 26.03 -5.06
CA LEU A 297 -7.24 26.17 -4.63
C LEU A 297 -7.02 25.54 -3.25
N VAL A 298 -7.83 25.92 -2.26
CA VAL A 298 -7.67 25.47 -0.87
C VAL A 298 -7.85 23.96 -0.76
N ILE A 299 -8.85 23.37 -1.43
CA ILE A 299 -9.09 21.93 -1.36
C ILE A 299 -7.96 21.13 -2.01
N ASN A 300 -7.42 21.60 -3.14
CA ASN A 300 -6.30 20.94 -3.81
C ASN A 300 -5.03 21.01 -2.95
N CYS A 301 -4.70 22.18 -2.39
CA CYS A 301 -3.58 22.33 -1.47
C CYS A 301 -3.75 21.45 -0.21
N ALA A 302 -4.93 21.45 0.40
CA ALA A 302 -5.24 20.64 1.57
C ALA A 302 -5.17 19.14 1.27
N SER A 303 -5.62 18.71 0.10
CA SER A 303 -5.60 17.31 -0.33
C SER A 303 -4.18 16.82 -0.66
N ILE A 304 -3.36 17.64 -1.34
CA ILE A 304 -1.93 17.36 -1.55
C ILE A 304 -1.23 17.20 -0.21
N LEU A 305 -1.41 18.17 0.69
CA LEU A 305 -0.78 18.14 2.01
C LEU A 305 -1.23 16.93 2.83
N ARG A 306 -2.54 16.61 2.82
CA ARG A 306 -3.07 15.45 3.54
C ARG A 306 -2.48 14.14 3.01
N ASN A 307 -2.38 13.97 1.70
CA ASN A 307 -1.78 12.78 1.10
C ASN A 307 -0.28 12.67 1.41
N ALA A 308 0.46 13.78 1.36
CA ALA A 308 1.88 13.82 1.73
C ALA A 308 2.11 13.43 3.21
N LEU A 309 1.26 13.91 4.12
CA LEU A 309 1.33 13.54 5.53
C LEU A 309 0.94 12.07 5.76
N SER A 310 -0.10 11.57 5.07
CA SER A 310 -0.54 10.17 5.16
C SER A 310 0.55 9.20 4.69
N VAL A 311 1.18 9.47 3.53
CA VAL A 311 2.26 8.61 3.03
C VAL A 311 3.48 8.64 3.93
N SER A 312 3.80 9.80 4.52
CA SER A 312 4.93 9.95 5.44
C SER A 312 4.73 9.13 6.71
N LEU A 313 3.51 9.12 7.25
CA LEU A 313 3.10 8.28 8.37
C LEU A 313 3.30 6.79 8.06
N VAL A 314 2.68 6.32 6.99
CA VAL A 314 2.73 4.92 6.54
C VAL A 314 4.16 4.47 6.27
N THR A 315 4.95 5.30 5.56
CA THR A 315 6.33 4.96 5.20
C THR A 315 7.23 4.92 6.43
N GLY A 316 7.14 5.89 7.34
CA GLY A 316 7.92 5.88 8.58
C GLY A 316 7.62 4.67 9.46
N LEU A 317 6.35 4.26 9.58
CA LEU A 317 5.96 3.05 10.33
C LEU A 317 6.46 1.77 9.66
N PHE A 318 6.42 1.70 8.33
CA PHE A 318 6.96 0.57 7.58
C PHE A 318 8.48 0.44 7.78
N ILE A 319 9.22 1.55 7.85
CA ILE A 319 10.66 1.55 8.12
C ILE A 319 10.94 1.08 9.55
N LEU A 320 10.16 1.54 10.53
CA LEU A 320 10.27 1.10 11.93
C LEU A 320 10.03 -0.42 12.07
N GLN A 321 9.05 -0.99 11.36
CA GLN A 321 8.81 -2.43 11.33
C GLN A 321 10.02 -3.20 10.77
N ASN A 322 10.57 -2.75 9.65
CA ASN A 322 11.75 -3.39 9.03
C ASN A 322 13.01 -3.26 9.88
N ASN A 323 13.11 -2.23 10.72
CA ASN A 323 14.21 -2.04 11.66
C ASN A 323 14.05 -2.88 12.94
N ALA A 324 12.82 -3.28 13.29
CA ALA A 324 12.54 -4.12 14.45
C ALA A 324 12.88 -5.61 14.24
N VAL A 325 13.17 -6.03 13.00
CA VAL A 325 13.47 -7.43 12.66
C VAL A 325 14.75 -7.57 11.84
N PRO A 326 15.47 -8.70 11.99
CA PRO A 326 16.61 -9.01 11.14
C PRO A 326 16.18 -9.24 9.68
N GLN A 327 17.10 -9.02 8.75
CA GLN A 327 16.82 -9.02 7.30
C GLN A 327 16.20 -10.34 6.80
N ASN A 328 16.60 -11.49 7.36
CA ASN A 328 16.06 -12.81 7.03
C ASN A 328 14.58 -13.00 7.39
N GLN A 329 14.04 -12.18 8.30
CA GLN A 329 12.65 -12.27 8.76
C GLN A 329 11.76 -11.12 8.28
N ARG A 330 12.31 -10.13 7.56
CA ARG A 330 11.57 -8.96 7.05
C ARG A 330 10.39 -9.33 6.15
N GLY A 331 10.54 -10.36 5.31
CA GLY A 331 9.46 -10.83 4.44
C GLY A 331 8.24 -11.30 5.23
N ALA A 332 8.46 -12.16 6.23
CA ALA A 332 7.40 -12.65 7.10
C ALA A 332 6.79 -11.54 7.97
N ALA A 333 7.61 -10.63 8.52
CA ALA A 333 7.14 -9.48 9.28
C ALA A 333 6.26 -8.53 8.45
N ASN A 334 6.69 -8.22 7.22
CA ASN A 334 5.91 -7.39 6.29
C ASN A 334 4.63 -8.11 5.85
N GLY A 335 4.64 -9.43 5.68
CA GLY A 335 3.45 -10.23 5.43
C GLY A 335 2.42 -10.10 6.55
N ILE A 336 2.83 -10.32 7.81
CA ILE A 336 1.97 -10.16 9.00
C ILE A 336 1.41 -8.73 9.07
N SER A 337 2.27 -7.73 8.88
CA SER A 337 1.89 -6.31 8.89
C SER A 337 0.88 -5.96 7.81
N MET A 338 1.11 -6.36 6.55
CA MET A 338 0.20 -6.06 5.44
C MET A 338 -1.14 -6.78 5.59
N THR A 339 -1.16 -8.01 6.09
CA THR A 339 -2.42 -8.73 6.38
C THR A 339 -3.22 -8.01 7.47
N ALA A 340 -2.59 -7.69 8.60
CA ALA A 340 -3.24 -6.98 9.70
C ALA A 340 -3.75 -5.59 9.25
N MET A 341 -2.93 -4.85 8.51
CA MET A 341 -3.29 -3.55 7.93
C MET A 341 -4.50 -3.65 6.98
N SER A 342 -4.53 -4.68 6.13
CA SER A 342 -5.61 -4.89 5.15
C SER A 342 -6.95 -5.17 5.82
N VAL A 343 -6.96 -5.96 6.90
CA VAL A 343 -8.16 -6.19 7.72
C VAL A 343 -8.69 -4.88 8.28
N PHE A 344 -7.82 -4.05 8.84
CA PHE A 344 -8.21 -2.73 9.37
C PHE A 344 -8.73 -1.80 8.27
N LYS A 345 -8.06 -1.77 7.10
CA LYS A 345 -8.54 -0.98 5.95
C LYS A 345 -9.92 -1.44 5.46
N ALA A 346 -10.23 -2.73 5.51
CA ALA A 346 -11.53 -3.24 5.08
C ALA A 346 -12.70 -2.65 5.89
N PHE A 347 -12.50 -2.37 7.18
CA PHE A 347 -13.52 -1.73 8.03
C PHE A 347 -13.64 -0.20 7.81
N GLY A 348 -12.62 0.44 7.23
CA GLY A 348 -12.56 1.88 7.03
C GLY A 348 -13.77 2.46 6.28
N PRO A 349 -14.12 1.97 5.07
CA PRO A 349 -15.25 2.49 4.30
C PRO A 349 -16.60 2.26 4.98
N ALA A 350 -16.82 1.07 5.57
CA ALA A 350 -18.06 0.78 6.29
C ALA A 350 -18.24 1.71 7.50
N GLY A 351 -17.18 1.89 8.30
CA GLY A 351 -17.19 2.80 9.44
C GLY A 351 -17.31 4.27 9.02
N GLY A 352 -16.56 4.69 8.00
CA GLY A 352 -16.58 6.06 7.49
C GLY A 352 -17.93 6.44 6.87
N GLY A 353 -18.52 5.55 6.07
CA GLY A 353 -19.85 5.73 5.48
C GLY A 353 -20.97 5.76 6.53
N ALA A 354 -20.93 4.86 7.53
CA ALA A 354 -21.89 4.88 8.64
C ALA A 354 -21.77 6.17 9.46
N LEU A 355 -20.54 6.60 9.78
CA LEU A 355 -20.27 7.84 10.48
C LEU A 355 -20.78 9.06 9.70
N PHE A 356 -20.52 9.10 8.38
CA PHE A 356 -20.98 10.19 7.53
C PHE A 356 -22.52 10.22 7.42
N SER A 357 -23.17 9.07 7.27
CA SER A 357 -24.64 8.98 7.25
C SER A 357 -25.26 9.45 8.57
N TRP A 358 -24.64 9.11 9.71
CA TRP A 358 -25.09 9.60 11.01
C TRP A 358 -24.93 11.11 11.15
N ALA A 359 -23.81 11.66 10.71
CA ALA A 359 -23.58 13.09 10.69
C ALA A 359 -24.60 13.84 9.83
N GLN A 360 -25.01 13.30 8.68
CA GLN A 360 -26.05 13.89 7.84
C GLN A 360 -27.41 14.01 8.55
N LYS A 361 -27.72 13.14 9.53
CA LYS A 361 -28.96 13.24 10.33
C LYS A 361 -28.87 14.31 11.44
N ARG A 362 -27.66 14.78 11.79
CA ARG A 362 -27.40 15.70 12.92
C ARG A 362 -26.98 17.11 12.48
N GLN A 363 -27.56 17.63 11.40
CA GLN A 363 -27.18 18.95 10.86
C GLN A 363 -27.55 20.12 11.78
N VAL A 364 -28.60 19.98 12.60
CA VAL A 364 -29.13 21.04 13.48
C VAL A 364 -28.71 20.84 14.95
N ALA A 365 -27.74 19.96 15.22
CA ALA A 365 -27.30 19.70 16.59
C ALA A 365 -26.49 20.88 17.16
N ALA A 366 -26.74 21.24 18.42
CA ALA A 366 -26.03 22.33 19.11
C ALA A 366 -24.54 22.03 19.37
N PHE A 367 -24.15 20.76 19.43
CA PHE A 367 -22.77 20.31 19.64
C PHE A 367 -22.32 19.44 18.46
N LEU A 368 -21.25 19.86 17.78
CA LEU A 368 -20.67 19.22 16.59
C LEU A 368 -21.71 18.90 15.50
N PRO A 369 -22.31 19.91 14.85
CA PRO A 369 -23.28 19.69 13.78
C PRO A 369 -22.63 19.09 12.53
N GLY A 370 -23.35 18.12 11.94
CA GLY A 370 -23.05 17.61 10.60
C GLY A 370 -21.58 17.21 10.41
N ASN A 371 -20.92 17.85 9.44
CA ASN A 371 -19.58 17.45 9.01
C ASN A 371 -18.50 17.70 10.06
N GLN A 372 -18.70 18.66 10.98
CA GLN A 372 -17.75 18.89 12.07
C GLN A 372 -17.56 17.65 12.93
N MET A 373 -18.65 16.89 13.15
CA MET A 373 -18.60 15.62 13.87
C MET A 373 -17.71 14.59 13.19
N VAL A 374 -17.82 14.48 11.87
CA VAL A 374 -17.09 13.49 11.07
C VAL A 374 -15.58 13.75 11.18
N PHE A 375 -15.17 14.99 10.92
CA PHE A 375 -13.77 15.38 11.00
C PHE A 375 -13.26 15.40 12.44
N PHE A 376 -14.11 15.64 13.45
CA PHE A 376 -13.76 15.49 14.86
C PHE A 376 -13.46 14.03 15.23
N ILE A 377 -14.30 13.07 14.82
CA ILE A 377 -14.06 11.65 15.10
C ILE A 377 -12.82 11.15 14.36
N LEU A 378 -12.62 11.58 13.11
CA LEU A 378 -11.36 11.34 12.39
C LEU A 378 -10.17 11.90 13.18
N ASN A 379 -10.26 13.11 13.70
CA ASN A 379 -9.20 13.69 14.53
C ASN A 379 -8.95 12.91 15.82
N LEU A 380 -10.00 12.40 16.47
CA LEU A 380 -9.87 11.58 17.67
C LEU A 380 -9.09 10.29 17.38
N VAL A 381 -9.41 9.59 16.29
CA VAL A 381 -8.70 8.38 15.88
C VAL A 381 -7.24 8.70 15.50
N GLN A 382 -7.02 9.81 14.79
CA GLN A 382 -5.67 10.30 14.47
C GLN A 382 -4.87 10.64 15.74
N PHE A 383 -5.51 11.24 16.74
CA PHE A 383 -4.89 11.59 18.02
C PHE A 383 -4.56 10.33 18.84
N ILE A 384 -5.45 9.34 18.88
CA ILE A 384 -5.16 8.04 19.48
C ILE A 384 -3.95 7.41 18.80
N GLY A 385 -3.91 7.40 17.46
CA GLY A 385 -2.76 6.92 16.69
C GLY A 385 -1.47 7.65 17.08
N LEU A 386 -1.53 8.99 17.21
CA LEU A 386 -0.40 9.82 17.65
C LEU A 386 0.07 9.44 19.06
N VAL A 387 -0.84 9.32 20.04
CA VAL A 387 -0.51 8.93 21.42
C VAL A 387 0.17 7.57 21.45
N LEU A 388 -0.31 6.60 20.64
CA LEU A 388 0.31 5.28 20.54
C LEU A 388 1.73 5.32 19.96
N THR A 389 2.16 6.40 19.28
CA THR A 389 3.56 6.54 18.84
C THR A 389 4.53 6.89 19.96
N PHE A 390 4.04 7.25 21.15
CA PHE A 390 4.88 7.60 22.30
C PHE A 390 5.13 6.39 23.21
N LYS A 391 6.15 6.51 24.06
CA LYS A 391 6.40 5.52 25.13
C LYS A 391 5.25 5.61 26.16
N PRO A 392 4.82 4.49 26.77
CA PRO A 392 5.44 3.16 26.73
C PRO A 392 4.99 2.26 25.56
N PHE A 393 4.04 2.69 24.73
CA PHE A 393 3.43 1.80 23.74
C PHE A 393 4.37 1.43 22.60
N LEU A 394 4.88 2.42 21.86
CA LEU A 394 5.81 2.18 20.76
C LEU A 394 7.21 1.86 21.31
N ALA A 395 7.54 0.57 21.36
CA ALA A 395 8.86 0.11 21.74
C ALA A 395 9.81 0.24 20.56
N LEU A 396 10.75 1.19 20.65
CA LEU A 396 11.80 1.32 19.66
C LEU A 396 12.80 0.16 19.80
N PRO A 397 13.24 -0.46 18.69
CA PRO A 397 14.38 -1.36 18.74
C PRO A 397 15.60 -0.60 19.30
N PRO A 398 16.45 -1.25 20.12
CA PRO A 398 17.67 -0.61 20.61
C PRO A 398 18.46 -0.10 19.42
N LEU A 399 18.82 1.19 19.46
CA LEU A 399 19.61 1.84 18.40
C LEU A 399 20.84 0.97 18.15
N ARG A 400 20.94 0.40 16.94
CA ARG A 400 22.22 -0.12 16.44
C ARG A 400 23.14 1.11 16.45
N SER A 401 24.05 1.19 17.42
CA SER A 401 24.83 2.40 17.63
C SER A 401 25.47 2.84 16.31
N LYS A 402 25.37 4.13 16.00
CA LYS A 402 26.05 4.76 14.86
C LYS A 402 27.59 4.71 15.00
N GLU A 403 28.14 3.96 15.96
CA GLU A 403 29.58 3.85 16.20
C GLU A 403 30.32 3.00 15.15
N ASN A 404 29.64 2.15 14.38
CA ASN A 404 30.31 1.31 13.38
C ASN A 404 30.50 1.97 12.00
N VAL A 405 29.96 3.17 11.77
CA VAL A 405 30.20 3.93 10.53
C VAL A 405 31.35 4.94 10.70
N ALA A 406 31.57 5.46 11.92
CA ALA A 406 32.69 6.35 12.22
C ALA A 406 34.05 5.63 12.38
N ARG A 407 34.10 4.29 12.32
CA ARG A 407 35.36 3.51 12.28
C ARG A 407 35.77 3.10 10.85
N LYS A 408 35.06 3.54 9.81
CA LYS A 408 35.36 3.22 8.41
C LYS A 408 35.40 4.45 7.48
N THR A 409 35.52 5.63 8.05
CA THR A 409 36.00 6.85 7.40
C THR A 409 37.24 7.27 8.14
#